data_AF-A0A537GMZ6-F1
#
_entry.id   AF-A0A537GMZ6-F1
#
_cell.length_a   1.000
_cell.length_b   1.000
_cell.length_c   1.000
_cell.angle_alpha   90.00
_cell.angle_beta   90.00
_cell.angle_gamma   90.00
#
_symmetry.space_group_name_H-M   'P 1'
#
loop_
_entity.id
_entity.type
_entity.pdbx_description
1 polymer ?
#
loop_
_entity_poly.entity_id
_entity_poly.type
_entity_poly.pdbx_seq_one_letter_code
_entity_poly.pdbx_strand_id
1 'polypeptide(L)'
;MGRFNKLLAIPDRSPRIVLGGVYIETREYRISIYCETMSKVVTERMVKSFLDLFVLDLLDDSPKHGYEIMRELKTRTGARIGAGTLYPLLYELEERKLVAGEWNSPNRRSRRVYKITEPGAKYKKNGFKGIDTLIRSSNSDSGS
;
A
#
# COMPACT_ATOMS: atom_id res chain seq x y z
N MET A 1 29.74 -10.09 12.47
CA MET A 1 29.10 -9.19 11.48
C MET A 1 28.61 -10.04 10.31
N GLY A 2 27.42 -10.63 10.45
CA GLY A 2 26.89 -11.63 9.52
C GLY A 2 26.01 -11.03 8.43
N ARG A 3 26.32 -11.42 7.20
CA ARG A 3 25.57 -11.25 5.94
C ARG A 3 24.05 -11.20 6.11
N PHE A 4 23.41 -10.09 5.71
CA PHE A 4 22.04 -10.09 5.23
C PHE A 4 22.04 -10.35 3.71
N ASN A 5 22.37 -11.59 3.34
CA ASN A 5 22.23 -12.06 1.97
C ASN A 5 21.02 -12.98 1.91
N LYS A 6 19.87 -12.39 1.61
CA LYS A 6 18.76 -13.09 0.98
C LYS A 6 18.16 -12.11 -0.01
N LEU A 7 18.78 -12.03 -1.19
CA LEU A 7 18.07 -11.63 -2.41
C LEU A 7 16.73 -12.37 -2.39
N LEU A 8 15.65 -11.64 -2.12
CA LEU A 8 14.34 -12.09 -2.55
C LEU A 8 14.45 -12.13 -4.08
N ALA A 9 14.43 -13.34 -4.63
CA ALA A 9 14.41 -13.55 -6.07
C ALA A 9 13.27 -12.70 -6.65
N ILE A 10 13.64 -11.65 -7.37
CA ILE A 10 12.69 -10.79 -8.09
C ILE A 10 12.28 -11.62 -9.31
N PRO A 11 11.00 -12.03 -9.45
CA PRO A 11 10.59 -12.84 -10.58
C PRO A 11 10.80 -12.04 -11.87
N ASP A 12 11.65 -12.59 -12.73
CA ASP A 12 11.98 -12.06 -14.04
C ASP A 12 10.70 -11.97 -14.91
N ARG A 13 10.51 -10.82 -15.58
CA ARG A 13 9.47 -10.47 -16.57
C ARG A 13 8.12 -9.88 -16.08
N SER A 14 8.14 -8.63 -15.59
CA SER A 14 6.96 -7.75 -15.47
C SER A 14 7.28 -6.35 -15.99
N PRO A 15 6.30 -5.58 -16.50
CA PRO A 15 6.54 -4.22 -16.97
C PRO A 15 7.15 -3.38 -15.85
N ARG A 16 8.35 -2.86 -16.12
CA ARG A 16 9.15 -2.04 -15.21
C ARG A 16 8.85 -0.58 -15.49
N ILE A 17 8.41 0.19 -14.49
CA ILE A 17 8.64 1.63 -14.52
C ILE A 17 9.80 1.90 -13.56
N VAL A 18 10.87 2.48 -14.10
CA VAL A 18 12.04 2.96 -13.36
C VAL A 18 11.96 4.49 -13.30
N LEU A 19 11.49 5.03 -12.19
CA LEU A 19 11.60 6.46 -11.90
C LEU A 19 12.73 6.65 -10.88
N GLY A 20 13.94 6.96 -11.35
CA GLY A 20 15.08 7.28 -10.47
C GLY A 20 15.37 6.20 -9.42
N GLY A 21 15.37 4.92 -9.83
CA GLY A 21 15.61 3.78 -8.94
C GLY A 21 14.38 3.32 -8.14
N VAL A 22 13.19 3.89 -8.35
CA VAL A 22 11.92 3.33 -7.86
C VAL A 22 11.41 2.30 -8.86
N TYR A 23 11.28 1.06 -8.41
CA TYR A 23 10.57 -0.01 -9.10
C TYR A 23 9.13 0.00 -8.62
N ILE A 24 8.21 0.31 -9.53
CA ILE A 24 6.77 0.16 -9.33
C ILE A 24 6.37 -1.05 -10.16
N GLU A 25 6.12 -2.19 -9.51
CA GLU A 25 5.56 -3.36 -10.19
C GLU A 25 4.04 -3.33 -10.08
N THR A 26 3.36 -3.26 -11.23
CA THR A 26 1.91 -3.35 -11.36
C THR A 26 1.53 -4.73 -11.92
N ARG A 27 1.39 -5.74 -11.07
CA ARG A 27 0.76 -7.02 -11.44
C ARG A 27 -0.62 -7.09 -10.82
N GLU A 28 -1.64 -7.34 -11.65
CA GLU A 28 -3.04 -7.51 -11.22
C GLU A 28 -3.56 -6.43 -10.25
N TYR A 29 -3.23 -5.16 -10.52
CA TYR A 29 -3.64 -4.04 -9.67
C TYR A 29 -3.06 -4.07 -8.24
N ARG A 30 -1.93 -4.72 -7.99
CA ARG A 30 -1.10 -4.45 -6.80
C ARG A 30 0.06 -3.54 -7.18
N ILE A 31 0.40 -2.59 -6.31
CA ILE A 31 1.61 -1.78 -6.43
C ILE A 31 2.62 -2.24 -5.38
N SER A 32 3.77 -2.74 -5.84
CA SER A 32 4.95 -2.90 -5.00
C SER A 32 5.92 -1.76 -5.27
N ILE A 33 6.24 -0.97 -4.25
CA ILE A 33 7.28 0.07 -4.32
C ILE A 33 8.59 -0.51 -3.80
N TYR A 34 9.54 -0.76 -4.70
CA TYR A 34 10.94 -0.96 -4.31
C TYR A 34 11.72 0.27 -4.68
N CYS A 35 12.69 0.68 -3.88
CA CYS A 35 13.57 1.75 -4.30
C CYS A 35 15.01 1.61 -3.85
N GLU A 36 15.94 1.72 -4.80
CA GLU A 36 17.39 1.75 -4.54
C GLU A 36 17.94 3.19 -4.37
N THR A 37 17.25 4.23 -4.85
CA THR A 37 17.83 5.61 -4.95
C THR A 37 16.93 6.75 -4.45
N MET A 38 15.67 6.50 -4.11
CA MET A 38 14.73 7.51 -3.62
C MET A 38 14.99 7.77 -2.14
N SER A 39 15.08 9.05 -1.77
CA SER A 39 15.21 9.39 -0.36
C SER A 39 14.01 8.87 0.44
N LYS A 40 14.27 8.44 1.67
CA LYS A 40 13.23 7.99 2.62
C LYS A 40 12.07 9.00 2.73
N VAL A 41 12.37 10.30 2.62
CA VAL A 41 11.39 11.39 2.69
C VAL A 41 10.39 11.33 1.53
N VAL A 42 10.87 11.09 0.31
CA VAL A 42 9.98 11.01 -0.86
C VAL A 42 9.15 9.73 -0.83
N THR A 43 9.72 8.61 -0.39
CA THR A 43 8.97 7.36 -0.19
C THR A 43 7.83 7.57 0.81
N GLU A 44 8.10 8.18 1.97
CA GLU A 44 7.07 8.48 2.96
C GLU A 44 5.98 9.43 2.41
N ARG A 45 6.35 10.43 1.59
CA ARG A 45 5.38 11.32 0.92
C ARG A 45 4.47 10.54 -0.03
N MET A 46 5.05 9.73 -0.91
CA MET A 46 4.31 8.93 -1.89
C MET A 46 3.34 7.95 -1.21
N VAL A 47 3.80 7.23 -0.19
CA VAL A 47 2.94 6.30 0.57
C VAL A 47 1.81 7.05 1.26
N LYS A 48 2.08 8.21 1.85
CA LYS A 48 1.03 9.03 2.50
C LYS A 48 0.01 9.58 1.49
N SER A 49 0.45 9.95 0.29
CA SER A 49 -0.44 10.46 -0.78
C SER A 49 -1.43 9.42 -1.29
N PHE A 50 -1.10 8.13 -1.21
CA PHE A 50 -1.95 7.02 -1.68
C PHE A 50 -2.25 6.02 -0.55
N LEU A 51 -2.28 6.50 0.69
CA LEU A 51 -2.32 5.64 1.88
C LEU A 51 -3.59 4.79 1.93
N ASP A 52 -4.71 5.33 1.46
CA ASP A 52 -5.98 4.65 1.31
C ASP A 52 -5.87 3.39 0.44
N LEU A 53 -5.22 3.49 -0.73
CA LEU A 53 -5.02 2.36 -1.63
C LEU A 53 -4.12 1.29 -1.01
N PHE A 54 -3.05 1.69 -0.30
CA PHE A 54 -2.19 0.75 0.41
C PHE A 54 -2.90 0.06 1.56
N VAL A 55 -3.72 0.78 2.34
CA VAL A 55 -4.52 0.20 3.43
C VAL A 55 -5.53 -0.80 2.87
N LEU A 56 -6.24 -0.44 1.80
CA LEU A 56 -7.18 -1.33 1.13
C LEU A 56 -6.48 -2.58 0.57
N ASP A 57 -5.28 -2.43 0.01
CA ASP A 57 -4.51 -3.59 -0.48
C ASP A 57 -4.14 -4.56 0.63
N LEU A 58 -3.70 -4.06 1.78
CA LEU A 58 -3.43 -4.90 2.95
C LEU A 58 -4.69 -5.61 3.46
N LEU A 59 -5.84 -4.94 3.45
CA LEU A 59 -7.12 -5.51 3.90
C LEU A 59 -7.72 -6.52 2.91
N ASP A 60 -7.32 -6.46 1.64
CA ASP A 60 -7.68 -7.43 0.62
C ASP A 60 -6.94 -8.77 0.79
N ASP A 61 -5.72 -8.76 1.34
CA ASP A 61 -5.01 -9.99 1.70
C ASP A 61 -5.72 -10.73 2.87
N SER A 62 -6.19 -9.99 3.88
CA SER A 62 -6.91 -10.53 5.04
C SER A 62 -7.46 -9.41 5.94
N PRO A 63 -8.50 -9.63 6.77
CA PRO A 63 -8.88 -8.72 7.83
C PRO A 63 -7.73 -8.46 8.83
N LYS A 64 -7.56 -7.22 9.30
CA LYS A 64 -6.42 -6.81 10.15
C LYS A 64 -6.80 -5.80 11.22
N HIS A 65 -6.06 -5.80 12.32
CA HIS A 65 -6.08 -4.71 13.29
C HIS A 65 -5.24 -3.51 12.83
N GLY A 66 -5.56 -2.30 13.32
CA GLY A 66 -4.82 -1.08 12.98
C GLY A 66 -3.30 -1.17 13.23
N TYR A 67 -2.88 -1.85 14.31
CA TYR A 67 -1.45 -2.09 14.56
C TYR A 67 -0.78 -2.95 13.48
N GLU A 68 -1.47 -3.96 12.98
CA GLU A 68 -0.95 -4.87 11.96
C GLU A 68 -0.81 -4.15 10.63
N ILE A 69 -1.77 -3.27 10.30
CA ILE A 69 -1.72 -2.39 9.13
C ILE A 69 -0.48 -1.48 9.21
N MET A 70 -0.24 -0.78 10.33
CA MET A 70 0.96 0.07 10.48
C MET A 70 2.26 -0.72 10.33
N ARG A 71 2.32 -1.92 10.92
CA ARG A 71 3.49 -2.80 10.86
C ARG A 71 3.75 -3.27 9.43
N GLU A 72 2.71 -3.72 8.71
CA GLU A 72 2.85 -4.20 7.33
C GLU A 72 3.15 -3.07 6.35
N LEU A 73 2.55 -1.88 6.49
CA LEU A 73 2.91 -0.70 5.71
C LEU A 73 4.41 -0.39 5.83
N LYS A 74 4.94 -0.40 7.05
CA LYS A 74 6.37 -0.19 7.28
C LYS A 74 7.23 -1.26 6.65
N THR A 75 6.84 -2.54 6.77
CA THR A 75 7.61 -3.66 6.21
C THR A 75 7.59 -3.64 4.68
N ARG A 76 6.45 -3.38 4.05
CA ARG A 76 6.30 -3.42 2.58
C ARG A 76 6.83 -2.18 1.88
N THR A 77 6.75 -1.01 2.51
CA THR A 77 7.06 0.28 1.85
C THR A 77 8.22 1.06 2.48
N GLY A 78 8.68 0.67 3.68
CA GLY A 78 9.65 1.44 4.46
C GLY A 78 9.08 2.69 5.17
N ALA A 79 7.86 3.13 4.82
CA ALA A 79 7.25 4.32 5.38
C ALA A 79 6.68 4.08 6.79
N ARG A 80 6.89 5.04 7.70
CA ARG A 80 6.27 5.00 9.04
C ARG A 80 4.96 5.76 9.03
N ILE A 81 3.87 5.03 9.22
CA ILE A 81 2.53 5.59 9.42
C ILE A 81 2.16 5.45 10.89
N GLY A 82 1.82 6.57 11.53
CA GLY A 82 1.44 6.61 12.94
C GLY A 82 -0.07 6.46 13.14
N ALA A 83 -0.46 6.17 14.37
CA ALA A 83 -1.88 6.05 14.77
C ALA A 83 -2.70 7.30 14.43
N GLY A 84 -2.15 8.50 14.65
CA GLY A 84 -2.81 9.78 14.34
C GLY A 84 -3.04 10.04 12.85
N THR A 85 -2.47 9.22 11.95
CA THR A 85 -2.75 9.26 10.52
C THR A 85 -3.65 8.10 10.11
N LEU A 86 -3.36 6.89 10.62
CA LEU A 86 -4.08 5.69 10.21
C LEU A 86 -5.53 5.68 10.69
N TYR A 87 -5.80 6.00 11.96
CA TYR A 87 -7.15 5.86 12.51
C TYR A 87 -8.16 6.86 11.93
N PRO A 88 -7.81 8.14 11.71
CA PRO A 88 -8.69 9.05 10.97
C PRO A 88 -8.99 8.55 9.55
N LEU A 89 -8.00 8.00 8.85
CA LEU A 89 -8.22 7.40 7.53
C LEU A 89 -9.14 6.18 7.60
N LEU A 90 -8.93 5.27 8.56
CA LEU A 90 -9.80 4.10 8.71
C LEU A 90 -11.25 4.51 8.99
N TYR A 91 -11.45 5.55 9.81
CA TYR A 91 -12.77 6.13 10.05
C TYR A 91 -13.40 6.67 8.75
N GLU A 92 -12.65 7.44 7.95
CA GLU A 92 -13.12 7.96 6.66
C GLU A 92 -13.48 6.81 5.69
N LEU A 93 -12.66 5.76 5.63
CA LEU A 93 -12.91 4.59 4.79
C LEU A 93 -14.16 3.81 5.23
N GLU A 94 -14.45 3.77 6.54
CA GLU A 94 -15.69 3.21 7.07
C GLU A 94 -16.91 4.07 6.71
N GLU A 95 -16.83 5.40 6.87
CA GLU A 95 -17.91 6.33 6.47
C GLU A 95 -18.23 6.21 4.97
N ARG A 96 -17.19 6.05 4.14
CA ARG A 96 -17.30 5.82 2.70
C ARG A 96 -17.72 4.39 2.34
N LYS A 97 -17.92 3.51 3.32
CA LYS A 97 -18.29 2.09 3.16
C LYS A 97 -17.27 1.27 2.37
N LEU A 98 -16.01 1.71 2.31
CA LEU A 98 -14.91 1.01 1.64
C LEU A 98 -14.28 -0.05 2.56
N VAL A 99 -14.42 0.14 3.87
CA VAL A 99 -13.97 -0.78 4.92
C VAL A 99 -15.12 -1.00 5.90
N ALA A 100 -15.18 -2.18 6.49
CA ALA A 100 -16.04 -2.49 7.64
C ALA A 100 -15.17 -2.83 8.85
N GLY A 101 -15.47 -2.25 10.00
CA GLY A 101 -14.81 -2.54 11.27
C GLY A 101 -15.71 -3.32 12.22
N GLU A 102 -15.20 -4.43 12.74
CA GLU A 102 -15.87 -5.28 13.72
C GLU A 102 -15.01 -5.42 14.98
N TRP A 103 -15.66 -5.45 16.13
CA TRP A 103 -14.97 -5.72 17.40
C TRP A 103 -14.81 -7.23 17.57
N ASN A 104 -13.57 -7.71 17.72
CA ASN A 104 -13.28 -9.15 17.82
C ASN A 104 -13.77 -9.83 19.12
N SER A 105 -14.20 -9.06 20.12
CA SER A 105 -14.72 -9.56 21.38
C SER A 105 -15.51 -8.47 22.13
N PRO A 106 -16.53 -8.81 22.94
CA PRO A 106 -17.23 -7.86 23.80
C PRO A 106 -16.45 -7.47 25.08
N ASN A 107 -15.30 -8.10 25.37
CA ASN A 107 -14.57 -7.90 26.64
C ASN A 107 -13.55 -6.74 26.59
N ARG A 108 -13.00 -6.36 27.76
CA ARG A 108 -12.05 -5.24 27.99
C ARG A 108 -10.76 -5.22 27.13
N ARG A 109 -10.47 -6.27 26.34
CA ARG A 109 -9.34 -6.31 25.38
C ARG A 109 -9.79 -6.34 23.92
N SER A 110 -10.99 -5.83 23.65
CA SER A 110 -11.52 -5.75 22.30
C SER A 110 -10.62 -4.93 21.40
N ARG A 111 -10.34 -5.45 20.21
CA ARG A 111 -9.64 -4.74 19.15
C ARG A 111 -10.53 -4.69 17.93
N ARG A 112 -10.64 -3.51 17.33
CA ARG A 112 -11.33 -3.35 16.05
C ARG A 112 -10.51 -4.05 14.96
N VAL A 113 -11.17 -4.97 14.24
CA VAL A 113 -10.68 -5.67 13.06
C VAL A 113 -11.33 -5.00 11.86
N TYR A 114 -10.53 -4.61 10.89
CA TYR A 114 -11.01 -3.99 9.67
C TYR A 114 -10.98 -5.02 8.54
N LYS A 115 -11.97 -4.96 7.67
CA LYS A 115 -12.10 -5.80 6.46
C LYS A 115 -12.50 -4.93 5.28
N ILE A 116 -11.90 -5.16 4.12
CA ILE A 116 -12.30 -4.49 2.88
C ILE A 116 -13.70 -4.92 2.45
N THR A 117 -14.50 -3.97 1.95
CA THR A 117 -15.82 -4.26 1.35
C THR A 117 -15.70 -4.41 -0.17
N GLU A 118 -16.76 -4.88 -0.83
CA GLU A 118 -16.79 -4.92 -2.30
C GLU A 118 -16.61 -3.52 -2.95
N PRO A 119 -17.28 -2.44 -2.49
CA PRO A 119 -16.95 -1.08 -2.92
C PRO A 119 -15.48 -0.70 -2.70
N GLY A 120 -14.90 -1.09 -1.57
CA GLY A 120 -13.47 -0.88 -1.26
C GLY A 120 -12.55 -1.57 -2.27
N ALA A 121 -12.82 -2.84 -2.59
CA ALA A 121 -12.04 -3.59 -3.56
C ALA A 121 -12.11 -2.97 -4.96
N LYS A 122 -13.30 -2.51 -5.38
CA LYS A 122 -13.48 -1.80 -6.66
C LYS A 122 -12.74 -0.47 -6.67
N TYR A 123 -12.81 0.31 -5.59
CA TYR A 123 -12.08 1.57 -5.43
C TYR A 123 -10.57 1.36 -5.55
N LYS A 124 -10.03 0.38 -4.81
CA LYS A 124 -8.61 -0.02 -4.85
C LYS A 124 -8.17 -0.35 -6.28
N LYS A 125 -8.89 -1.26 -6.95
CA LYS A 125 -8.61 -1.68 -8.32
C LYS A 125 -8.56 -0.50 -9.29
N ASN A 126 -9.53 0.40 -9.21
CA ASN A 126 -9.60 1.58 -10.07
C ASN A 126 -8.46 2.57 -9.77
N GLY A 127 -8.15 2.80 -8.49
CA GLY A 127 -7.06 3.68 -8.07
C GLY A 127 -5.70 3.20 -8.60
N PHE A 128 -5.38 1.92 -8.41
CA PHE A 128 -4.14 1.36 -8.92
C PHE A 128 -4.07 1.31 -10.45
N LYS A 129 -5.19 1.05 -11.14
CA LYS A 129 -5.25 1.17 -12.60
C LYS A 129 -4.95 2.59 -13.07
N GLY A 130 -5.48 3.61 -12.38
CA GLY A 130 -5.23 5.01 -12.69
C GLY A 130 -3.76 5.39 -12.52
N ILE A 131 -3.14 4.96 -11.41
CA ILE A 131 -1.71 5.19 -11.15
C ILE A 131 -0.85 4.53 -12.24
N ASP A 132 -1.11 3.26 -12.58
CA ASP A 132 -0.39 2.55 -13.66
C ASP A 132 -0.50 3.31 -15.00
N THR A 133 -1.70 3.81 -15.32
CA THR A 133 -1.94 4.58 -16.54
C THR A 133 -1.11 5.87 -16.58
N LEU A 134 -1.11 6.65 -15.47
CA LEU A 134 -0.34 7.89 -15.37
C LEU A 134 1.16 7.65 -15.54
N ILE A 135 1.67 6.61 -14.87
CA ILE A 135 3.09 6.30 -14.93
C ILE A 135 3.50 5.84 -16.34
N ARG A 136 2.66 5.09 -17.05
CA ARG A 136 2.93 4.71 -18.45
C ARG A 136 2.94 5.91 -19.40
N SER A 137 2.01 6.87 -19.24
CA SER A 137 1.99 8.07 -20.08
C SER A 137 3.20 8.98 -19.91
N SER A 138 3.79 9.05 -18.71
CA SER A 138 5.00 9.87 -18.51
C SER A 138 6.26 9.27 -19.16
N ASN A 139 6.23 8.02 -19.60
CA ASN A 139 7.36 7.35 -20.27
C ASN A 139 7.27 7.39 -21.81
N SER A 140 6.12 7.75 -22.39
CA SER A 140 5.99 7.88 -23.85
C SER A 140 6.59 9.17 -24.41
N ASP A 141 6.86 10.16 -23.56
CA ASP A 141 7.36 11.49 -23.98
C ASP A 141 8.88 11.63 -23.92
N SER A 142 9.62 10.56 -23.59
CA SER A 142 11.10 10.55 -23.56
C SER A 142 11.73 9.80 -24.75
N GLY A 143 10.95 9.54 -25.80
CA GLY A 143 11.41 9.01 -27.09
C GLY A 143 10.99 9.89 -28.26
N SER A 144 11.63 11.06 -28.41
CA SER A 144 11.64 11.88 -29.63
C SER A 144 12.95 12.65 -29.70
#